data_AF-A0A527UUP1-F1
#
_entry.id   AF-A0A527UUP1-F1
#
_cell.length_a   1.000
_cell.length_b   1.000
_cell.length_c   1.000
_cell.angle_alpha   90.00
_cell.angle_beta   90.00
_cell.angle_gamma   90.00
#
_symmetry.space_group_name_H-M   'P 1'
#
loop_
_entity.id
_entity.type
_entity.pdbx_description
1 polymer ?
#
loop_
_entity_poly.entity_id
_entity_poly.type
_entity_poly.pdbx_seq_one_letter_code
_entity_poly.pdbx_strand_id
1 'polypeptide(L)'
;GGDLIKLANFYLSTSYQVETLVYGDGTSISLTGGLPIVGGGGNDTLNGTSFGDTMQGWAGTDTLNANSGDDTLAGGDGADTLNGDAGNDTLTGGAGTDALN
;
A
#
# COMPACT_ATOMS: atom_id res chain seq x y z
N GLY A 1 -20.99 -12.82 7.87
CA GLY A 1 -21.23 -11.42 8.26
C GLY A 1 -20.13 -11.04 9.20
N GLY A 2 -19.17 -10.25 8.72
CA GLY A 2 -18.14 -9.65 9.56
C GLY A 2 -18.35 -8.15 9.56
N ASP A 3 -17.90 -7.48 10.62
CA ASP A 3 -17.89 -6.03 10.68
C ASP A 3 -16.73 -5.49 9.86
N LEU A 4 -16.98 -4.40 9.13
CA LEU A 4 -15.98 -3.67 8.37
C LEU A 4 -15.74 -2.33 9.06
N ILE A 5 -14.49 -2.06 9.43
CA ILE A 5 -14.06 -0.73 9.83
C ILE A 5 -13.27 -0.14 8.66
N LYS A 6 -13.85 0.86 7.99
CA LYS A 6 -13.15 1.60 6.94
C LYS A 6 -12.42 2.77 7.55
N LEU A 7 -11.10 2.76 7.45
CA LEU A 7 -10.26 3.86 7.86
C LEU A 7 -9.86 4.71 6.62
N ALA A 8 -10.37 5.95 6.46
CA ALA A 8 -10.00 6.90 5.41
C ALA A 8 -9.23 8.14 5.93
N ASN A 9 -8.21 8.59 5.18
CA ASN A 9 -7.40 9.80 5.41
C ASN A 9 -6.46 9.78 6.63
N PHE A 10 -6.08 8.59 7.11
CA PHE A 10 -5.26 8.42 8.32
C PHE A 10 -3.80 8.08 8.06
N TYR A 11 -3.35 8.09 6.79
CA TYR A 11 -2.01 7.62 6.41
C TYR A 11 -1.28 8.59 5.46
N LEU A 12 -1.95 9.64 4.99
CA LEU A 12 -1.43 10.55 3.95
C LEU A 12 -0.44 11.58 4.49
N SER A 13 -0.16 11.57 5.79
CA SER A 13 0.76 12.51 6.42
C SER A 13 1.34 11.89 7.69
N THR A 14 2.67 12.00 7.83
CA THR A 14 3.41 11.67 9.06
C THR A 14 2.97 12.46 10.29
N SER A 15 2.12 13.50 10.10
CA SER A 15 1.60 14.35 11.18
C SER A 15 0.23 13.92 11.71
N TYR A 16 -0.53 13.11 10.97
CA TYR A 16 -1.89 12.68 11.36
C TYR A 16 -2.11 11.20 11.03
N GLN A 17 -1.24 10.36 11.57
CA GLN A 17 -1.33 8.91 11.42
C GLN A 17 -2.12 8.25 12.55
N VAL A 18 -2.77 7.14 12.25
CA VAL A 18 -3.32 6.23 13.27
C VAL A 18 -2.35 5.07 13.42
N GLU A 19 -1.64 5.01 14.55
CA GLU A 19 -0.63 3.98 14.83
C GLU A 19 -1.22 2.71 15.45
N THR A 20 -2.40 2.82 16.05
CA THR A 20 -3.00 1.73 16.82
C THR A 20 -4.51 1.77 16.76
N LEU A 21 -5.13 0.65 16.38
CA LEU A 21 -6.55 0.42 16.58
C LEU A 21 -6.73 -0.31 17.92
N VAL A 22 -7.64 0.16 18.78
CA VAL A 22 -7.95 -0.46 20.07
C VAL A 22 -9.42 -0.87 20.10
N TYR A 23 -9.69 -2.14 20.39
CA TYR A 23 -11.05 -2.68 20.53
C TYR A 23 -11.59 -2.46 21.95
N GLY A 24 -12.91 -2.59 22.12
CA GLY A 24 -13.59 -2.39 23.41
C GLY A 24 -13.18 -3.36 24.51
N ASP A 25 -12.55 -4.49 24.17
CA ASP A 25 -11.96 -5.45 25.10
C ASP A 25 -10.50 -5.13 25.47
N GLY A 26 -9.94 -4.04 24.92
CA GLY A 26 -8.57 -3.59 25.13
C GLY A 26 -7.52 -4.25 24.23
N THR A 27 -7.90 -5.16 23.34
CA THR A 27 -6.98 -5.69 22.32
C THR A 27 -6.61 -4.58 21.34
N SER A 28 -5.37 -4.59 20.86
CA SER A 28 -4.90 -3.58 19.92
C SER A 28 -4.21 -4.18 18.70
N ILE A 29 -4.38 -3.52 17.56
CA ILE A 29 -3.68 -3.79 16.31
C ILE A 29 -2.73 -2.63 16.07
N SER A 30 -1.44 -2.92 15.97
CA SER A 30 -0.45 -1.95 15.50
C SER A 30 -0.61 -1.77 13.99
N LEU A 31 -0.67 -0.53 13.56
CA LEU A 31 -0.72 -0.14 12.15
C LEU A 31 0.61 0.45 11.68
N THR A 32 1.67 0.32 12.48
CA THR A 32 3.03 0.81 12.18
C THR A 32 3.92 -0.26 11.57
N GLY A 33 3.40 -1.47 11.34
CA GLY A 33 4.11 -2.59 10.73
C GLY A 33 3.93 -2.68 9.22
N GLY A 34 3.43 -1.61 8.59
CA GLY A 34 2.98 -1.61 7.20
C GLY A 34 1.54 -2.09 7.03
N LEU A 35 0.96 -1.74 5.89
CA LEU A 35 -0.43 -2.01 5.54
C LEU A 35 -0.52 -2.79 4.22
N PRO A 36 -1.49 -3.71 4.11
CA PRO A 36 -1.91 -4.21 2.81
C PRO A 36 -2.72 -3.13 2.08
N ILE A 37 -2.23 -2.70 0.92
CA ILE A 37 -2.88 -1.71 0.06
C ILE A 37 -3.18 -2.37 -1.28
N VAL A 38 -4.44 -2.41 -1.66
CA VAL A 38 -4.88 -3.12 -2.87
C VAL A 38 -5.72 -2.19 -3.74
N GLY A 39 -5.41 -2.19 -5.03
CA GLY A 39 -6.25 -1.66 -6.09
C GLY A 39 -7.37 -2.63 -6.46
N GLY A 40 -7.81 -2.54 -7.71
CA GLY A 40 -8.88 -3.32 -8.31
C GLY A 40 -8.63 -3.58 -9.80
N GLY A 41 -9.69 -3.84 -10.55
CA GLY A 41 -9.57 -4.23 -11.96
C GLY A 41 -9.43 -3.07 -12.96
N GLY A 42 -9.04 -1.87 -12.52
CA GLY A 42 -8.83 -0.72 -13.39
C GLY A 42 -7.64 0.10 -12.95
N ASN A 43 -7.35 1.16 -13.69
CA ASN A 43 -6.19 2.01 -13.42
C ASN A 43 -6.29 2.69 -12.05
N ASP A 44 -5.41 2.31 -11.13
CA ASP A 44 -5.40 2.77 -9.76
C ASP A 44 -4.17 3.63 -9.44
N THR A 45 -4.33 4.51 -8.44
CA THR A 45 -3.21 5.22 -7.82
C THR A 45 -3.17 4.87 -6.35
N LEU A 46 -2.17 4.09 -5.97
CA LEU A 46 -1.96 3.60 -4.62
C LEU A 46 -0.79 4.35 -4.00
N ASN A 47 -0.99 4.85 -2.78
CA ASN A 47 0.06 5.52 -2.02
C ASN A 47 0.24 4.77 -0.69
N GLY A 48 1.44 4.29 -0.48
CA GLY A 48 1.94 3.71 0.77
C GLY A 48 2.06 4.73 1.88
N THR A 49 2.75 4.31 2.92
CA THR A 49 2.98 5.01 4.18
C THR A 49 4.49 5.18 4.36
N SER A 50 4.95 5.52 5.57
CA SER A 50 6.38 5.52 5.89
C SER A 50 6.85 4.22 6.55
N PHE A 51 6.09 3.13 6.38
CA PHE A 51 6.34 1.81 6.96
C PHE A 51 6.40 0.77 5.83
N GLY A 52 6.97 -0.41 6.11
CA GLY A 52 7.11 -1.48 5.11
C GLY A 52 5.77 -2.09 4.68
N ASP A 53 5.18 -1.53 3.63
CA ASP A 53 3.87 -1.82 3.10
C ASP A 53 3.87 -2.99 2.10
N THR A 54 2.70 -3.57 1.87
CA THR A 54 2.47 -4.53 0.80
C THR A 54 1.41 -4.00 -0.14
N MET A 55 1.78 -3.70 -1.39
CA MET A 55 0.93 -3.02 -2.36
C MET A 55 0.67 -3.90 -3.59
N GLN A 56 -0.59 -3.96 -4.05
CA GLN A 56 -1.00 -4.74 -5.23
C GLN A 56 -1.94 -3.91 -6.14
N GLY A 57 -1.54 -3.68 -7.40
CA GLY A 57 -2.33 -2.97 -8.42
C GLY A 57 -3.51 -3.79 -8.96
N TRP A 58 -3.22 -5.03 -9.37
CA TRP A 58 -4.11 -5.99 -10.04
C TRP A 58 -4.18 -5.79 -11.55
N ALA A 59 -5.29 -5.28 -12.11
CA ALA A 59 -5.42 -5.16 -13.56
C ALA A 59 -5.67 -3.70 -13.91
N GLY A 60 -5.00 -3.19 -14.93
CA GLY A 60 -5.06 -1.78 -15.28
C GLY A 60 -3.66 -1.20 -15.39
N THR A 61 -3.56 0.04 -15.85
CA THR A 61 -2.31 0.80 -15.80
C THR A 61 -2.25 1.51 -14.45
N ASP A 62 -1.45 0.99 -13.54
CA ASP A 62 -1.42 1.41 -12.15
C ASP A 62 -0.21 2.29 -11.82
N THR A 63 -0.35 3.11 -10.78
CA THR A 63 0.75 3.84 -10.15
C THR A 63 0.81 3.52 -8.67
N LEU A 64 1.89 2.88 -8.24
CA LEU A 64 2.15 2.51 -6.85
C LEU A 64 3.32 3.34 -6.33
N ASN A 65 3.09 4.18 -5.31
CA ASN A 65 4.12 4.97 -4.64
C ASN A 65 4.28 4.48 -3.19
N ALA A 66 5.42 3.88 -2.85
CA ALA A 66 5.64 3.27 -1.55
C ALA A 66 6.06 4.27 -0.45
N ASN A 67 6.75 5.35 -0.82
CA ASN A 67 7.39 6.35 0.04
C ASN A 67 8.60 5.88 0.84
N SER A 68 8.43 5.34 2.05
CA SER A 68 9.57 4.99 2.90
C SER A 68 9.26 3.73 3.66
N GLY A 69 10.28 2.92 3.93
CA GLY A 69 10.07 1.60 4.51
C GLY A 69 10.69 0.55 3.61
N ASP A 70 10.74 -0.70 4.08
CA ASP A 70 11.13 -1.80 3.21
C ASP A 70 9.83 -2.40 2.64
N ASP A 71 9.48 -2.00 1.41
CA ASP A 71 8.17 -2.23 0.81
C ASP A 71 8.12 -3.43 -0.14
N THR A 72 6.93 -3.97 -0.39
CA THR A 72 6.68 -4.98 -1.43
C THR A 72 5.57 -4.51 -2.36
N LEU A 73 5.91 -4.28 -3.63
CA LEU A 73 5.01 -3.75 -4.65
C LEU A 73 4.81 -4.79 -5.76
N ALA A 74 3.55 -5.00 -6.16
CA ALA A 74 3.17 -5.80 -7.31
C ALA A 74 2.20 -5.03 -8.22
N GLY A 75 2.58 -4.79 -9.48
CA GLY A 75 1.74 -4.10 -10.46
C GLY A 75 0.57 -4.99 -10.89
N GLY A 76 0.89 -6.04 -11.65
CA GLY A 76 -0.08 -7.03 -12.11
C GLY A 76 -0.20 -7.02 -13.62
N ASP A 77 -1.41 -7.00 -14.16
CA ASP A 77 -1.67 -6.92 -15.60
C ASP A 77 -1.78 -5.46 -16.03
N GLY A 78 -0.90 -4.98 -16.89
CA GLY A 78 -0.94 -3.60 -17.37
C GLY A 78 0.43 -3.00 -17.65
N ALA A 79 0.47 -1.70 -17.85
CA ALA A 79 1.74 -0.98 -18.00
C ALA A 79 1.89 -0.11 -16.75
N ASP A 80 2.60 -0.62 -15.75
CA ASP A 80 2.55 -0.04 -14.41
C ASP A 80 3.75 0.85 -14.10
N THR A 81 3.56 1.77 -13.17
CA THR A 81 4.65 2.55 -12.55
C THR A 81 4.73 2.21 -11.08
N LEU A 82 5.82 1.56 -10.66
CA LEU A 82 6.09 1.18 -9.28
C LEU A 82 7.28 2.01 -8.80
N ASN A 83 7.06 2.83 -7.77
CA ASN A 83 8.08 3.62 -7.11
C ASN A 83 8.28 3.06 -5.69
N GLY A 84 9.42 2.40 -5.45
CA GLY A 84 9.80 1.92 -4.11
C GLY A 84 10.25 3.06 -3.20
N ASP A 85 10.74 4.15 -3.79
CA ASP A 85 11.25 5.32 -3.07
C ASP A 85 12.38 4.95 -2.08
N ALA A 86 12.21 5.18 -0.77
CA ALA A 86 13.29 5.06 0.21
C ALA A 86 13.20 3.79 1.06
N GLY A 87 14.04 2.80 0.76
CA GLY A 87 14.26 1.63 1.59
C GLY A 87 14.80 0.46 0.78
N ASN A 88 14.66 -0.76 1.31
CA ASN A 88 15.02 -1.97 0.59
C ASN A 88 13.75 -2.64 0.04
N ASP A 89 13.33 -2.18 -1.13
CA ASP A 89 12.04 -2.56 -1.69
C ASP A 89 12.12 -3.77 -2.63
N THR A 90 11.02 -4.50 -2.70
CA THR A 90 10.81 -5.59 -3.66
C THR A 90 9.71 -5.19 -4.64
N LEU A 91 10.07 -4.96 -5.90
CA LEU A 91 9.15 -4.54 -6.96
C LEU A 91 8.96 -5.66 -7.98
N THR A 92 7.70 -6.01 -8.27
CA THR A 92 7.30 -6.95 -9.32
C THR A 92 6.33 -6.25 -10.27
N GLY A 93 6.76 -5.92 -11.48
CA GLY A 93 5.91 -5.25 -12.49
C GLY A 93 4.71 -6.11 -12.90
N GLY A 94 4.98 -7.34 -13.36
CA GLY A 94 3.94 -8.27 -13.81
C GLY A 94 3.90 -8.36 -15.33
N ALA A 95 2.70 -8.37 -15.91
CA ALA A 95 2.49 -8.52 -17.35
C ALA A 95 2.30 -7.15 -18.01
N GLY A 96 3.27 -6.76 -18.83
CA GLY A 96 3.19 -5.58 -19.70
C GLY A 96 4.51 -4.84 -19.73
N THR A 97 4.49 -3.52 -19.94
CA THR A 97 5.70 -2.71 -19.97
C THR A 97 5.71 -1.79 -18.77
N ASP A 98 6.52 -2.16 -17.77
CA ASP A 98 6.51 -1.51 -16.47
C ASP A 98 7.73 -0.61 -16.27
N ALA A 99 7.53 0.42 -15.46
CA ALA A 99 8.60 1.25 -14.90
C ALA A 99 8.75 0.91 -13.41
N LEU A 100 9.92 0.38 -13.04
CA LEU A 100 10.29 0.07 -11.65
C LEU A 100 11.38 1.05 -11.22
N ASN A 101 11.05 1.94 -10.28
CA ASN A 101 11.90 3.04 -9.82
C ASN A 101 12.28 2.90 -8.35
#